data_AF-A0A2E3DVD2-F1
#
_entry.id   AF-A0A2E3DVD2-F1
#
_cell.length_a   1.000
_cell.length_b   1.000
_cell.length_c   1.000
_cell.angle_alpha   90.00
_cell.angle_beta   90.00
_cell.angle_gamma   90.00
#
_symmetry.space_group_name_H-M   'P 1'
#
loop_
_entity.id
_entity.type
_entity.pdbx_description
1 polymer ?
#
loop_
_entity_poly.entity_id
_entity_poly.type
_entity_poly.pdbx_seq_one_letter_code
_entity_poly.pdbx_strand_id
1 'polypeptide(L)'
;MNLGQWLKSLSTTDHIVLLLLYGSCIYLSKITLQSFIELYNNKKKYSEFRIKLRITPIALLSLGLFYSILVYQILDAMFGFMP
;
A
#
# COMPACT_ATOMS: atom_id res chain seq x y z
N MET A 1 -21.31 -9.25 -11.52
CA MET A 1 -20.20 -9.27 -12.51
C MET A 1 -19.03 -9.99 -11.88
N ASN A 2 -18.33 -10.86 -12.61
CA ASN A 2 -17.15 -11.54 -12.06
C ASN A 2 -15.92 -10.59 -12.08
N LEU A 3 -14.97 -10.73 -11.16
CA LEU A 3 -13.82 -9.81 -11.03
C LEU A 3 -13.05 -9.61 -12.34
N GLY A 4 -12.82 -10.70 -13.08
CA GLY A 4 -12.15 -10.65 -14.38
C GLY A 4 -12.99 -10.01 -15.50
N GLN A 5 -14.32 -10.11 -15.44
CA GLN A 5 -15.21 -9.43 -16.38
C GLN A 5 -15.31 -7.94 -16.07
N TRP A 6 -15.34 -7.58 -14.80
CA TRP A 6 -15.25 -6.19 -14.34
C TRP A 6 -13.95 -5.56 -14.82
N LEU A 7 -12.82 -6.21 -14.56
CA LEU A 7 -11.53 -5.71 -15.02
C LEU A 7 -11.50 -5.55 -16.54
N LYS A 8 -12.01 -6.51 -17.31
CA LYS A 8 -12.04 -6.43 -18.78
C LYS A 8 -12.99 -5.34 -19.32
N SER A 9 -13.97 -4.89 -18.55
CA SER A 9 -14.90 -3.84 -18.99
C SER A 9 -14.36 -2.42 -18.78
N LEU A 10 -13.23 -2.26 -18.09
CA LEU A 10 -12.59 -0.96 -17.87
C LEU A 10 -11.89 -0.46 -19.14
N SER A 11 -11.84 0.86 -19.30
CA SER A 11 -11.06 1.49 -20.35
C SER A 11 -9.55 1.34 -20.07
N THR A 12 -8.73 1.41 -21.12
CA THR A 12 -7.26 1.45 -21.00
C THR A 12 -6.80 2.57 -20.06
N THR A 13 -7.49 3.71 -20.07
CA THR A 13 -7.19 4.83 -19.17
C THR A 13 -7.43 4.46 -17.71
N ASP A 14 -8.52 3.76 -17.40
CA ASP A 14 -8.87 3.36 -16.04
C ASP A 14 -7.85 2.36 -15.47
N HIS A 15 -7.34 1.47 -16.32
CA HIS A 15 -6.25 0.57 -15.94
C HIS A 15 -4.96 1.30 -15.59
N ILE A 16 -4.60 2.35 -16.34
CA ILE A 16 -3.42 3.17 -16.04
C ILE A 16 -3.59 3.88 -14.69
N VAL A 17 -4.78 4.45 -14.43
CA VAL A 17 -5.10 5.11 -13.16
C VAL A 17 -5.00 4.12 -11.99
N LEU A 18 -5.57 2.92 -12.13
CA LEU A 18 -5.46 1.87 -11.11
C LEU A 18 -4.01 1.45 -10.85
N LEU A 19 -3.20 1.33 -11.89
CA LEU A 19 -1.79 0.97 -11.76
C LEU A 19 -0.99 2.05 -11.05
N LEU A 20 -1.23 3.32 -11.38
CA LEU A 20 -0.61 4.46 -10.69
C LEU A 20 -1.04 4.52 -9.23
N LEU A 21 -2.33 4.36 -8.94
CA LEU A 21 -2.87 4.39 -7.58
C LEU A 21 -2.27 3.26 -6.72
N TYR A 22 -2.22 2.05 -7.26
CA TYR A 22 -1.58 0.92 -6.56
C TYR A 22 -0.07 1.13 -6.41
N GLY A 23 0.60 1.68 -7.41
CA GLY A 23 2.01 2.07 -7.34
C GLY A 23 2.28 3.09 -6.22
N SER A 24 1.41 4.09 -6.06
CA SER A 24 1.47 5.04 -4.94
C SER A 24 1.26 4.36 -3.59
N CYS A 25 0.36 3.39 -3.49
CA CYS A 25 0.16 2.62 -2.26
C CYS A 25 1.40 1.79 -1.89
N ILE A 26 2.07 1.17 -2.87
CA ILE A 26 3.35 0.47 -2.67
C ILE A 26 4.43 1.45 -2.21
N TYR A 27 4.49 2.64 -2.78
CA TYR A 27 5.45 3.67 -2.38
C TYR A 27 5.24 4.10 -0.92
N LEU A 28 3.98 4.29 -0.51
CA LEU A 28 3.63 4.61 0.87
C LEU A 28 3.96 3.46 1.83
N SER A 29 3.71 2.22 1.41
CA SER A 29 4.11 1.00 2.12
C SER A 29 5.62 0.96 2.36
N LYS A 30 6.42 1.30 1.34
CA LYS A 30 7.89 1.37 1.46
C LYS A 30 8.33 2.36 2.53
N ILE A 31 7.81 3.58 2.48
CA ILE A 31 8.14 4.62 3.46
C ILE A 31 7.77 4.15 4.86
N THR A 32 6.58 3.60 5.01
CA THR A 32 6.08 3.09 6.29
C THR A 32 6.99 2.02 6.86
N LEU A 33 7.36 1.00 6.08
CA LEU A 33 8.29 -0.04 6.51
C LEU A 33 9.67 0.53 6.89
N GLN A 34 10.18 1.50 6.13
CA GLN A 34 11.44 2.17 6.46
C GLN A 34 11.33 2.92 7.80
N SER A 35 10.24 3.66 8.03
CA SER A 35 9.99 4.33 9.30
C SER A 35 9.87 3.35 10.46
N PHE A 36 9.20 2.21 10.29
CA PHE A 36 9.14 1.16 11.32
C PHE A 36 10.52 0.59 11.67
N ILE A 37 11.35 0.32 10.66
CA ILE A 37 12.72 -0.16 10.86
C ILE A 37 13.54 0.90 11.62
N GLU A 38 13.39 2.17 11.26
CA GLU A 38 14.14 3.25 11.90
C GLU A 38 13.69 3.50 13.35
N LEU A 39 12.39 3.46 13.60
CA LEU A 39 11.85 3.52 14.97
C LEU A 39 12.35 2.36 15.83
N TYR A 40 12.42 1.15 15.27
CA TYR A 40 12.99 -0.01 15.95
C TYR A 40 14.48 0.18 16.26
N ASN A 41 15.26 0.66 15.29
CA ASN A 41 16.68 0.93 15.45
C ASN A 41 16.95 1.96 16.54
N ASN A 42 16.18 3.06 16.54
CA ASN A 42 16.30 4.13 17.52
C ASN A 42 15.94 3.62 18.93
N LYS A 43 14.85 2.85 19.08
CA LYS A 43 14.48 2.21 20.36
C LYS A 43 15.56 1.26 20.88
N LYS A 44 16.29 0.59 19.99
CA LYS A 44 17.41 -0.30 20.35
C LYS A 44 18.77 0.43 20.41
N LYS A 45 18.79 1.77 20.31
CA LYS A 45 20.00 2.62 20.31
C LYS A 45 21.09 2.12 19.37
N TYR A 46 20.70 1.56 18.23
CA TYR A 46 21.61 0.94 17.25
C TYR A 46 22.55 -0.14 17.84
N SER A 47 22.17 -0.80 18.95
CA SER A 47 22.94 -1.87 19.59
C SER A 47 23.39 -2.94 18.59
N GLU A 48 24.63 -3.43 18.72
CA GLU A 48 25.22 -4.41 17.80
C GLU A 48 24.47 -5.75 17.75
N PHE A 49 23.71 -6.09 18.80
CA PHE A 49 22.90 -7.32 18.90
C PHE A 49 21.49 -7.19 18.30
N ARG A 50 21.22 -6.11 17.56
CA ARG A 50 19.89 -5.88 16.97
C ARG A 50 19.66 -6.72 15.71
N ILE A 51 18.44 -7.24 15.58
CA ILE A 51 17.99 -7.93 14.37
C ILE A 51 17.93 -6.91 13.22
N LYS A 52 18.64 -7.18 12.12
CA LYS A 52 18.60 -6.38 10.89
C LYS A 52 17.32 -6.70 10.11
N LEU A 53 16.27 -5.92 10.36
CA LEU A 53 15.02 -6.02 9.63
C LEU A 53 15.22 -5.56 8.18
N ARG A 54 14.92 -6.45 7.23
CA ARG A 54 14.94 -6.15 5.79
C ARG A 54 13.52 -6.04 5.29
N ILE A 55 13.30 -5.10 4.37
CA ILE A 55 12.02 -4.96 3.66
C ILE A 55 11.90 -6.14 2.71
N THR A 56 11.09 -7.13 3.07
CA THR A 56 10.81 -8.26 2.18
C THR A 56 9.76 -7.84 1.14
N PRO A 57 9.84 -8.38 -0.09
CA PRO A 57 8.87 -8.07 -1.13
C PRO A 57 7.43 -8.38 -0.70
N ILE A 58 7.25 -9.47 0.05
CA ILE A 58 5.94 -9.89 0.58
C ILE A 58 5.41 -8.85 1.59
N ALA A 59 6.24 -8.36 2.51
CA ALA A 59 5.82 -7.33 3.47
C ALA A 59 5.46 -6.01 2.77
N LEU A 60 6.23 -5.64 1.74
CA LEU A 60 5.95 -4.45 0.94
C LEU A 60 4.61 -4.55 0.21
N LEU A 61 4.36 -5.65 -0.50
CA LEU A 61 3.14 -5.86 -1.28
C LEU A 61 1.91 -6.05 -0.37
N SER A 62 2.03 -6.80 0.72
CA SER A 62 0.92 -7.00 1.67
C SER A 62 0.47 -5.68 2.30
N LEU A 63 1.40 -4.84 2.75
CA LEU A 63 1.06 -3.52 3.28
C LEU A 63 0.58 -2.57 2.17
N GLY A 64 1.09 -2.71 0.94
CA GLY A 64 0.57 -1.98 -0.22
C GLY A 64 -0.89 -2.32 -0.54
N LEU A 65 -1.26 -3.60 -0.48
CA LEU A 65 -2.66 -4.05 -0.61
C LEU A 65 -3.53 -3.51 0.52
N PHE A 66 -3.02 -3.52 1.76
CA PHE A 66 -3.73 -2.94 2.89
C PHE A 66 -4.02 -1.45 2.68
N TYR A 67 -3.03 -0.67 2.21
CA TYR A 67 -3.25 0.73 1.85
C TYR A 67 -4.24 0.92 0.70
N SER A 68 -4.24 0.04 -0.30
CA SER A 68 -5.22 0.09 -1.39
C SER A 68 -6.65 -0.04 -0.88
N ILE A 69 -6.89 -0.96 0.07
CA ILE A 69 -8.20 -1.12 0.72
C ILE A 69 -8.58 0.12 1.52
N LEU A 70 -7.65 0.71 2.28
CA LEU A 70 -7.91 1.95 3.01
C LEU A 70 -8.26 3.10 2.07
N VAL A 71 -7.53 3.25 0.96
CA VAL A 71 -7.82 4.27 -0.05
C VAL A 71 -9.21 4.06 -0.63
N TYR A 72 -9.59 2.82 -0.96
CA TYR A 72 -10.93 2.51 -1.41
C TYR A 72 -12.00 2.92 -0.38
N GLN A 73 -11.81 2.58 0.90
CA GLN A 73 -12.74 2.97 1.97
C GLN A 73 -12.84 4.48 2.13
N ILE A 74 -11.73 5.21 2.03
CA ILE A 74 -11.72 6.68 2.10
C ILE A 74 -12.47 7.28 0.91
N LEU A 75 -12.21 6.79 -0.30
CA LEU A 75 -12.91 7.23 -1.50
C LEU A 75 -14.41 6.93 -1.41
N ASP A 76 -14.79 5.74 -0.98
CA ASP A 76 -16.19 5.34 -0.78
C ASP A 76 -16.87 6.22 0.28
N ALA A 77 -16.20 6.52 1.39
CA ALA A 77 -16.72 7.44 2.41
C ALA A 77 -16.86 8.88 1.90
N MET A 78 -15.91 9.35 1.08
CA MET A 78 -15.91 10.71 0.53
C MET A 78 -16.97 10.90 -0.56
N PHE A 79 -17.17 9.92 -1.43
CA PHE A 79 -18.07 10.01 -2.58
C PHE A 79 -19.42 9.33 -2.34
N GLY A 80 -19.54 8.40 -1.40
CA GLY A 80 -20.82 7.81 -0.96
C GLY A 80 -21.69 8.79 -0.17
N PHE A 81 -21.15 9.94 0.23
CA PHE A 81 -21.90 11.07 0.78
C PHE A 81 -22.44 12.04 -0.30
N MET A 82 -22.04 11.89 -1.57
CA MET A 82 -22.64 12.65 -2.67
C MET A 82 -23.86 11.87 -3.20
N PRO A 83 -25.06 12.50 -3.27
CA PRO A 83 -26.28 11.86 -3.77
C PRO A 83 -26.20 11.54 -5.28
#